data_AF-A0A3N5UGS4-F1
#
_entry.id   AF-A0A3N5UGS4-F1
#
_cell.length_a   1.000
_cell.length_b   1.000
_cell.length_c   1.000
_cell.angle_alpha   90.00
_cell.angle_beta   90.00
_cell.angle_gamma   90.00
#
_symmetry.space_group_name_H-M   'P 1'
#
loop_
_entity.id
_entity.type
_entity.pdbx_description
1 polymer ?
#
loop_
_entity_poly.entity_id
_entity_poly.type
_entity_poly.pdbx_seq_one_letter_code
_entity_poly.pdbx_strand_id
1 'polypeptide(L)'
;MNRSNENRTGFLGTYFDPDAALRIARLAGILAWVLLAVYVYTTLVSIGQFWFLVAAGAVSYEGTNIFDRLSIPTLQLSQLSPGLVYFVTLKVAQQALLILLDVEDNSRRAARQRIDVQE
;
A
#
# COMPACT_ATOMS: atom_id res chain seq x y z
N MET A 1 -27.78 33.22 -31.85
CA MET A 1 -28.15 32.98 -30.43
C MET A 1 -26.95 32.35 -29.73
N ASN A 2 -26.05 33.19 -29.21
CA ASN A 2 -24.76 32.77 -28.66
C ASN A 2 -24.97 32.49 -27.16
N ARG A 3 -25.04 31.22 -26.75
CA ARG A 3 -25.04 30.87 -25.32
C ARG A 3 -23.60 30.93 -24.85
N SER A 4 -23.38 31.83 -23.90
CA SER A 4 -22.12 32.11 -23.24
C SER A 4 -21.48 30.83 -22.72
N ASN A 5 -20.23 30.65 -23.14
CA ASN A 5 -19.28 29.65 -22.66
C ASN A 5 -18.74 30.16 -21.31
N GLU A 6 -19.64 30.27 -20.32
CA GLU A 6 -19.38 30.92 -19.05
C GLU A 6 -18.60 29.97 -18.13
N ASN A 7 -17.30 30.24 -18.01
CA ASN A 7 -16.46 29.94 -16.86
C ASN A 7 -16.40 28.48 -16.37
N ARG A 8 -15.63 27.66 -17.09
CA ARG A 8 -14.87 26.57 -16.45
C ARG A 8 -13.75 27.18 -15.61
N THR A 9 -14.09 27.72 -14.45
CA THR A 9 -13.06 28.03 -13.43
C THR A 9 -12.37 26.73 -13.06
N GLY A 10 -11.05 26.74 -13.06
CA GLY A 10 -10.21 25.60 -12.71
C GLY A 10 -10.40 25.20 -11.26
N PHE A 11 -11.49 24.48 -10.99
CA PHE A 11 -11.74 23.84 -9.70
C PHE A 11 -11.08 22.45 -9.77
N LEU A 12 -10.24 22.14 -8.78
CA LEU A 12 -9.62 20.82 -8.60
C LEU A 12 -10.65 19.67 -8.66
N GLY A 13 -11.92 19.95 -8.32
CA GLY A 13 -13.05 19.03 -8.44
C GLY A 13 -13.46 18.65 -9.87
N THR A 14 -12.82 19.18 -10.93
CA THR A 14 -13.01 18.67 -12.30
C THR A 14 -12.09 17.48 -12.60
N TYR A 15 -11.01 17.30 -11.83
CA TYR A 15 -10.02 16.24 -12.04
C TYR A 15 -10.02 15.17 -10.95
N PHE A 16 -10.53 15.47 -9.75
CA PHE A 16 -10.72 14.49 -8.68
C PHE A 16 -12.16 13.99 -8.71
N ASP A 17 -12.35 12.77 -9.24
CA ASP A 17 -13.59 12.02 -9.05
C ASP A 17 -13.50 11.30 -7.68
N PRO A 18 -14.28 11.70 -6.66
CA PRO A 18 -14.22 11.11 -5.33
C PRO A 18 -14.54 9.61 -5.35
N ASP A 19 -15.40 9.16 -6.27
CA ASP A 19 -15.70 7.73 -6.40
C ASP A 19 -14.49 6.95 -6.92
N ALA A 20 -13.75 7.52 -7.87
CA ALA A 20 -12.52 6.93 -8.37
C ALA A 20 -11.43 6.89 -7.29
N ALA A 21 -11.24 7.99 -6.56
CA ALA A 21 -10.27 8.07 -5.46
C ALA A 21 -10.58 7.04 -4.35
N LEU A 22 -11.85 6.89 -3.97
CA LEU A 22 -12.29 5.89 -2.99
C LEU A 22 -12.05 4.45 -3.47
N ARG A 23 -12.31 4.17 -4.76
CA ARG A 23 -12.01 2.87 -5.37
C ARG A 23 -10.51 2.57 -5.34
N ILE A 24 -9.67 3.54 -5.70
CA ILE A 24 -8.20 3.40 -5.67
C ILE A 24 -7.72 3.18 -4.23
N ALA A 25 -8.23 3.92 -3.25
CA ALA A 25 -7.88 3.73 -1.85
C ALA A 25 -8.25 2.32 -1.35
N ARG A 26 -9.42 1.81 -1.72
CA ARG A 26 -9.84 0.44 -1.38
C ARG A 26 -8.96 -0.61 -2.06
N LEU A 27 -8.63 -0.41 -3.34
CA LEU A 27 -7.73 -1.30 -4.08
C LEU A 27 -6.31 -1.30 -3.49
N ALA A 28 -5.76 -0.14 -3.15
CA ALA A 28 -4.47 -0.02 -2.46
C ALA A 28 -4.48 -0.81 -1.14
N GLY A 29 -5.58 -0.72 -0.39
CA GLY A 29 -5.76 -1.47 0.85
C GLY A 29 -5.81 -2.99 0.67
N ILE A 30 -6.46 -3.48 -0.40
CA ILE A 30 -6.50 -4.91 -0.76
C ILE A 30 -5.13 -5.38 -1.25
N LEU A 31 -4.52 -4.63 -2.18
CA LEU A 31 -3.21 -4.92 -2.74
C LEU A 31 -2.12 -4.98 -1.67
N ALA A 32 -2.18 -4.12 -0.65
CA ALA A 32 -1.26 -4.16 0.48
C ALA A 32 -1.26 -5.55 1.14
N TRP A 33 -2.45 -6.08 1.45
CA TRP A 33 -2.61 -7.40 2.05
C TRP A 33 -2.22 -8.52 1.11
N VAL A 34 -2.56 -8.42 -0.18
CA VAL A 34 -2.18 -9.42 -1.19
C VAL A 34 -0.65 -9.51 -1.30
N LEU A 35 0.03 -8.38 -1.42
CA LEU A 35 1.49 -8.36 -1.48
C LEU A 35 2.12 -8.92 -0.21
N LEU A 36 1.63 -8.51 0.97
CA LEU A 36 2.12 -9.05 2.23
C LEU A 36 1.95 -10.57 2.30
N ALA A 37 0.78 -11.08 1.89
CA ALA A 37 0.51 -12.52 1.86
C ALA A 37 1.45 -13.27 0.90
N VAL A 38 1.73 -12.70 -0.27
CA VAL A 38 2.71 -13.26 -1.22
C VAL A 38 4.10 -13.35 -0.58
N TYR A 39 4.59 -12.28 0.03
CA TYR A 39 5.90 -12.28 0.68
C TYR A 39 5.99 -13.23 1.88
N VAL A 40 4.91 -13.34 2.66
CA VAL A 40 4.81 -14.33 3.74
C VAL A 40 4.86 -15.74 3.18
N TYR A 41 4.09 -16.02 2.13
CA TYR A 41 4.09 -17.31 1.47
C TYR A 41 5.47 -17.68 0.90
N THR A 42 6.13 -16.76 0.18
CA THR A 42 7.48 -17.00 -0.37
C THR A 42 8.49 -17.27 0.74
N THR A 43 8.38 -16.57 1.88
CA THR A 43 9.26 -16.81 3.03
C THR A 43 9.03 -18.20 3.63
N LEU A 44 7.78 -18.63 3.77
CA LEU A 44 7.45 -19.97 4.25
C LEU A 44 7.97 -21.06 3.32
N VAL A 45 7.82 -20.88 2.01
CA VAL A 45 8.36 -21.81 0.99
C VAL A 45 9.89 -21.87 1.07
N SER A 46 10.56 -20.73 1.17
CA SER A 46 12.02 -20.63 1.32
C SER A 46 12.53 -21.36 2.57
N ILE A 47 11.86 -21.18 3.71
CA ILE A 47 12.15 -21.91 4.94
C ILE A 47 11.95 -23.42 4.76
N GLY A 48 10.85 -23.84 4.14
CA GLY A 48 10.57 -25.24 3.86
C GLY A 48 11.62 -25.89 2.96
N GLN A 49 12.02 -25.19 1.89
CA GLN A 49 13.08 -25.63 0.98
C GLN A 49 14.42 -25.78 1.70
N PHE A 50 14.77 -24.84 2.58
CA PHE A 50 15.99 -24.92 3.37
C PHE A 50 16.01 -26.18 4.25
N TRP A 51 14.93 -26.45 5.00
CA TRP A 51 14.85 -27.66 5.83
C TRP A 51 14.87 -28.94 5.01
N PHE A 52 14.23 -28.94 3.85
CA PHE A 52 14.29 -30.07 2.93
C PHE A 52 15.72 -30.36 2.45
N LEU A 53 16.47 -29.31 2.08
CA LEU A 53 17.87 -29.45 1.65
C LEU A 53 18.79 -29.92 2.79
N VAL A 54 18.54 -29.47 4.02
CA VAL A 54 19.24 -29.94 5.22
C VAL A 54 18.94 -31.42 5.47
N ALA A 55 17.67 -31.84 5.43
CA ALA A 55 17.27 -33.23 5.63
C ALA A 55 17.79 -34.16 4.52
N ALA A 56 17.89 -33.66 3.28
CA ALA A 56 18.46 -34.38 2.14
C ALA A 56 20.00 -34.48 2.19
N GLY A 57 20.66 -33.86 3.18
CA GLY A 57 22.12 -33.84 3.30
C GLY A 57 22.83 -32.98 2.24
N ALA A 58 22.08 -32.18 1.48
CA ALA A 58 22.62 -31.30 0.43
C ALA A 58 23.31 -30.05 1.00
N VAL A 59 23.05 -29.73 2.27
CA VAL A 59 23.69 -28.63 3.00
C VAL A 59 24.70 -29.23 3.98
N SER A 60 26.00 -29.10 3.66
CA SER A 60 27.06 -29.44 4.61
C SER A 60 27.41 -28.20 5.44
N TYR A 61 27.47 -28.39 6.76
CA TYR A 61 27.93 -27.39 7.71
C TYR A 61 29.41 -27.58 8.10
N GLU A 62 30.12 -28.50 7.44
CA GLU A 62 31.55 -28.70 7.67
C GLU A 62 32.34 -27.43 7.36
N GLY A 63 33.18 -27.00 8.29
CA GLY A 63 33.99 -25.77 8.17
C GLY A 63 33.28 -24.45 8.47
N THR A 64 31.96 -24.46 8.73
CA THR A 64 31.21 -23.23 9.09
C THR A 64 31.21 -22.97 10.60
N ASN A 65 31.40 -21.70 10.99
CA ASN A 65 31.33 -21.30 12.40
C ASN A 65 29.86 -21.25 12.87
N ILE A 66 29.61 -21.32 14.18
CA ILE A 66 28.28 -21.18 14.77
C ILE A 66 27.58 -19.87 14.35
N PHE A 67 28.34 -18.80 14.15
CA PHE A 67 27.82 -17.53 13.65
C PHE A 67 27.33 -17.61 12.20
N ASP A 68 28.02 -18.36 11.33
CA ASP A 68 27.57 -18.59 9.95
C ASP A 68 26.30 -19.42 9.91
N ARG A 69 26.17 -20.39 10.82
CA ARG A 69 24.97 -21.22 10.94
C ARG A 69 23.76 -20.42 11.43
N LEU A 70 23.97 -19.46 12.33
CA LEU A 70 22.94 -18.58 12.84
C LEU A 70 22.51 -17.51 11.83
N SER A 71 23.40 -17.11 10.91
CA SER A 71 23.08 -16.10 9.90
C SER A 71 22.16 -16.64 8.79
N ILE A 72 22.18 -17.95 8.53
CA ILE A 72 21.35 -18.56 7.49
C ILE A 72 19.85 -18.31 7.75
N PRO A 73 19.25 -18.69 8.91
CA PRO A 73 17.86 -18.36 9.28
C PRO A 73 17.49 -16.88 9.14
N THR A 74 18.44 -15.98 9.45
CA THR A 74 18.19 -14.54 9.39
C THR A 74 18.05 -14.04 7.94
N LEU A 75 18.67 -14.72 6.98
CA LEU A 75 18.55 -14.40 5.55
C LEU A 75 17.19 -14.79 4.97
N GLN A 76 16.48 -15.80 5.50
CA GLN A 76 15.11 -16.06 5.05
C GLN A 76 14.13 -15.04 5.65
N LEU A 77 14.29 -14.64 6.92
CA LEU A 77 13.43 -13.63 7.53
C LEU A 77 13.57 -12.25 6.89
N SER A 78 14.77 -11.89 6.42
CA SER A 78 14.99 -10.63 5.72
C SER A 78 14.18 -10.52 4.41
N GLN A 79 13.73 -11.65 3.84
CA GLN A 79 12.85 -11.67 2.65
C GLN A 79 11.45 -11.10 2.94
N LEU A 80 11.03 -11.02 4.20
CA LEU A 80 9.78 -10.34 4.58
C LEU A 80 9.90 -8.82 4.58
N SER A 81 11.11 -8.29 4.68
CA SER A 81 11.33 -6.84 4.82
C SER A 81 10.75 -6.03 3.64
N PRO A 82 10.90 -6.42 2.36
CA PRO A 82 10.29 -5.69 1.27
C PRO A 82 8.75 -5.78 1.31
N GLY A 83 8.20 -6.93 1.69
CA GLY A 83 6.76 -7.12 1.84
C GLY A 83 6.16 -6.18 2.89
N LEU A 84 6.83 -6.02 4.03
CA LEU A 84 6.44 -5.06 5.07
C LEU A 84 6.53 -3.61 4.58
N VAL A 85 7.60 -3.26 3.86
CA VAL A 85 7.75 -1.92 3.28
C VAL A 85 6.59 -1.63 2.31
N TYR A 86 6.31 -2.52 1.36
CA TYR A 86 5.19 -2.33 0.42
C TYR A 86 3.84 -2.25 1.11
N PHE A 87 3.61 -3.09 2.13
CA PHE A 87 2.39 -3.05 2.92
C PHE A 87 2.20 -1.68 3.59
N VAL A 88 3.23 -1.19 4.30
CA VAL A 88 3.18 0.10 4.99
C VAL A 88 3.00 1.23 3.99
N THR A 89 3.77 1.25 2.90
CA THR A 89 3.66 2.28 1.86
C THR A 89 2.26 2.34 1.27
N LEU A 90 1.66 1.20 0.92
CA LEU A 90 0.29 1.17 0.37
C LEU A 90 -0.76 1.56 1.40
N LYS A 91 -0.57 1.21 2.69
CA LYS A 91 -1.48 1.65 3.76
C LYS A 91 -1.40 3.15 4.02
N VAL A 92 -0.20 3.72 3.98
CA VAL A 92 -0.01 5.17 4.06
C VAL A 92 -0.65 5.86 2.85
N ALA A 93 -0.45 5.34 1.64
CA ALA A 93 -1.08 5.88 0.43
C ALA A 93 -2.61 5.81 0.49
N GLN A 94 -3.16 4.68 0.95
CA GLN A 94 -4.60 4.53 1.21
C GLN A 94 -5.10 5.61 2.17
N GLN A 95 -4.41 5.81 3.30
CA GLN A 95 -4.82 6.77 4.32
C GLN A 95 -4.72 8.21 3.82
N ALA A 96 -3.65 8.54 3.10
CA ALA A 96 -3.47 9.86 2.51
C ALA A 96 -4.59 10.21 1.52
N LEU A 97 -4.98 9.26 0.67
CA LEU A 97 -6.11 9.45 -0.27
C LEU A 97 -7.43 9.70 0.46
N LEU A 98 -7.70 8.97 1.54
CA LEU A 98 -8.92 9.16 2.33
C LEU A 98 -8.96 10.53 3.03
N ILE A 99 -7.82 10.97 3.59
CA ILE A 99 -7.72 12.30 4.21
C ILE A 99 -7.97 13.40 3.19
N LEU A 100 -7.42 13.29 1.98
CA LEU A 100 -7.65 14.28 0.92
C LEU A 100 -9.13 14.36 0.52
N LEU A 101 -9.80 13.21 0.47
CA LEU A 101 -11.24 13.14 0.16
C LEU A 101 -12.09 13.77 1.27
N ASP A 102 -11.76 13.55 2.53
CA ASP A 102 -12.44 14.18 3.66
C ASP A 102 -12.27 15.71 3.66
N VAL A 103 -11.07 16.21 3.34
CA VAL A 103 -10.78 17.65 3.22
C VAL A 103 -11.58 18.26 2.07
N GLU A 104 -11.62 17.59 0.92
CA GLU A 104 -12.39 18.05 -0.25
C GLU A 104 -13.88 18.15 0.10
N ASP A 105 -14.46 17.11 0.69
CA ASP A 105 -15.87 17.09 1.06
C ASP A 105 -16.23 18.14 2.11
N ASN A 106 -15.34 18.40 3.08
CA ASN A 106 -15.54 19.45 4.07
C ASN A 106 -15.48 20.85 3.43
N SER A 107 -14.55 21.06 2.49
CA SER A 107 -14.43 22.33 1.75
C SER A 107 -15.67 22.62 0.89
N ARG A 108 -16.24 21.59 0.23
CA ARG A 108 -17.48 21.71 -0.56
C ARG A 108 -18.68 22.04 0.31
N ARG A 109 -18.78 21.43 1.49
CA ARG A 109 -19.86 21.72 2.46
C ARG A 109 -19.77 23.14 3.02
N ALA A 110 -18.58 23.57 3.41
CA ALA A 110 -18.35 24.93 3.92
C ALA A 110 -18.68 26.00 2.86
N ALA A 111 -18.38 25.73 1.58
CA ALA A 111 -18.74 26.63 0.49
C ALA A 111 -20.26 26.76 0.29
N ARG A 112 -21.03 25.67 0.44
CA ARG A 112 -22.50 25.71 0.33
C ARG A 112 -23.15 26.48 1.48
N GLN A 113 -22.71 26.23 2.72
CA GLN A 113 -23.25 26.93 3.90
C GLN A 113 -23.01 28.44 3.88
N ARG A 114 -21.92 28.91 3.25
CA ARG A 114 -21.66 30.35 3.13
C ARG A 114 -22.60 31.06 2.15
N ILE A 115 -23.17 30.35 1.19
CA ILE A 115 -24.11 30.92 0.22
C ILE A 115 -25.48 31.12 0.90
N ASP A 116 -25.94 30.16 1.70
CA ASP A 116 -27.23 30.22 2.41
C ASP A 116 -27.29 31.28 3.53
N VAL A 117 -26.14 31.81 4.00
CA VAL A 117 -26.08 32.84 5.07
C VAL A 117 -26.12 34.26 4.50
N GLN A 118 -26.03 34.43 3.17
CA GLN A 118 -26.08 35.74 2.51
C GLN A 118 -27.45 36.08 1.88
N GLU A 119 -28.42 35.18 1.95
CA GLU A 119 -29.86 35.47 1.71
C GLU A 119 -30.59 35.78 3.02
#